data_AF-A0A7R9YYQ9-F1
#
_entry.id   AF-A0A7R9YYQ9-F1
#
_cell.length_a   1.000
_cell.length_b   1.000
_cell.length_c   1.000
_cell.angle_alpha   90.00
_cell.angle_beta   90.00
_cell.angle_gamma   90.00
#
_symmetry.space_group_name_H-M   'P 1'
#
loop_
_entity.id
_entity.type
_entity.pdbx_description
1 polymer ?
#
loop_
_entity_poly.entity_id
_entity_poly.type
_entity_poly.pdbx_seq_one_letter_code
_entity_poly.pdbx_strand_id
1 'polypeptide(L)'
;MARARRRIGRAAEFLSEVPFADAVRVCDVSGDAGAMPALLQAYIFGKVRAPPPASLEYYCMCIAGQPATIRLQAVAQLLQHSFYFCAIKVVHGDNELLAATLEELRSLVDSAAVAEDDWEVAAATWRWADADRELFVRQFSELPVISHFEAVRRELRAMRSRAAAALCRAERELLTKVVLDFSAQVDEDIAEARAEAEAAVAAEEARAAAVAA
;
A
#
# COMPACT_ATOMS: atom_id res chain seq x y z
N MET A 1 -16.46 -15.16 -26.89
CA MET A 1 -16.47 -14.44 -25.59
C MET A 1 -17.01 -15.26 -24.41
N ALA A 2 -17.91 -16.25 -24.60
CA ALA A 2 -18.46 -17.05 -23.48
C ALA A 2 -17.47 -18.03 -22.78
N ARG A 3 -16.31 -18.32 -23.39
CA ARG A 3 -15.28 -19.24 -22.82
C ARG A 3 -14.34 -18.58 -21.80
N ALA A 4 -14.26 -17.25 -21.75
CA ALA A 4 -13.42 -16.53 -20.79
C ALA A 4 -14.06 -16.50 -19.38
N ARG A 5 -15.40 -16.39 -19.32
CA ARG A 5 -16.16 -16.24 -18.07
C ARG A 5 -16.25 -17.49 -17.18
N ARG A 6 -15.95 -18.70 -17.69
CA ARG A 6 -16.06 -19.96 -16.91
C ARG A 6 -14.75 -20.46 -16.28
N ARG A 7 -13.66 -19.70 -16.36
CA ARG A 7 -12.33 -20.18 -15.95
C ARG A 7 -11.80 -19.61 -14.63
N ILE A 8 -12.55 -18.74 -13.94
CA ILE A 8 -12.02 -17.95 -12.82
C ILE A 8 -11.61 -18.83 -11.61
N GLY A 9 -12.19 -20.03 -11.44
CA GLY A 9 -11.72 -21.01 -10.44
C GLY A 9 -10.45 -21.82 -10.82
N ARG A 10 -9.96 -21.73 -12.07
CA ARG A 10 -8.72 -22.35 -12.58
C ARG A 10 -7.79 -21.34 -13.27
N ALA A 11 -8.06 -20.04 -13.16
CA ALA A 11 -7.41 -19.00 -13.96
C ALA A 11 -6.02 -18.57 -13.45
N ALA A 12 -5.66 -18.89 -12.20
CA ALA A 12 -4.41 -18.42 -11.60
C ALA A 12 -3.15 -18.78 -12.44
N GLU A 13 -3.13 -19.96 -13.08
CA GLU A 13 -2.02 -20.38 -13.95
C GLU A 13 -1.97 -19.58 -15.26
N PHE A 14 -3.12 -19.34 -15.89
CA PHE A 14 -3.22 -18.64 -17.19
C PHE A 14 -3.12 -17.13 -17.10
N LEU A 15 -3.49 -16.55 -15.95
CA LEU A 15 -3.42 -15.10 -15.76
C LEU A 15 -1.97 -14.63 -15.85
N SER A 16 -1.01 -15.38 -15.31
CA SER A 16 0.39 -14.95 -15.28
C SER A 16 1.06 -14.72 -16.64
N GLU A 17 0.49 -15.24 -17.74
CA GLU A 17 0.98 -15.07 -19.11
C GLU A 17 0.45 -13.78 -19.78
N VAL A 18 -0.60 -13.18 -19.21
CA VAL A 18 -1.21 -11.94 -19.71
C VAL A 18 -0.57 -10.74 -19.00
N PRO A 19 -0.32 -9.60 -19.67
CA PRO A 19 0.12 -8.38 -18.99
C PRO A 19 -0.86 -7.95 -17.90
N PHE A 20 -0.36 -7.51 -16.74
CA PHE A 20 -1.20 -7.21 -15.57
C PHE A 20 -2.30 -6.18 -15.88
N ALA A 21 -2.00 -5.11 -16.62
CA ALA A 21 -3.00 -4.11 -17.02
C ALA A 21 -4.16 -4.70 -17.83
N ASP A 22 -3.87 -5.66 -18.72
CA ASP A 22 -4.91 -6.34 -19.50
C ASP A 22 -5.72 -7.27 -18.62
N ALA A 23 -5.08 -7.95 -17.66
CA ALA A 23 -5.77 -8.80 -16.70
C ALA A 23 -6.72 -7.99 -15.80
N VAL A 24 -6.32 -6.82 -15.29
CA VAL A 24 -7.21 -5.93 -14.53
C VAL A 24 -8.41 -5.48 -15.35
N ARG A 25 -8.24 -5.24 -16.66
CA ARG A 25 -9.33 -4.83 -17.57
C ARG A 25 -10.28 -5.97 -17.93
N VAL A 26 -9.75 -7.17 -18.12
CA VAL A 26 -10.53 -8.33 -18.60
C VAL A 26 -11.21 -9.07 -17.46
N CYS A 27 -10.60 -9.06 -16.26
CA CYS A 27 -11.26 -9.49 -15.05
C CYS A 27 -12.34 -8.47 -14.68
N ASP A 28 -13.57 -8.94 -14.49
CA ASP A 28 -14.67 -8.10 -13.99
C ASP A 28 -14.46 -7.82 -12.50
N VAL A 29 -13.42 -7.05 -12.17
CA VAL A 29 -13.05 -6.74 -10.79
C VAL A 29 -14.17 -6.02 -10.04
N SER A 30 -15.02 -5.28 -10.76
CA SER A 30 -16.19 -4.60 -10.20
C SER A 30 -17.36 -5.54 -9.91
N GLY A 31 -17.58 -6.57 -10.73
CA GLY A 31 -18.67 -7.54 -10.57
C GLY A 31 -18.31 -8.82 -9.80
N ASP A 32 -17.01 -9.11 -9.64
CA ASP A 32 -16.51 -10.33 -8.99
C ASP A 32 -15.53 -9.99 -7.86
N ALA A 33 -15.99 -10.10 -6.62
CA ALA A 33 -15.18 -9.86 -5.42
C ALA A 33 -13.96 -10.80 -5.30
N GLY A 34 -13.97 -11.96 -5.99
CA GLY A 34 -12.84 -12.88 -6.02
C GLY A 34 -11.78 -12.53 -7.07
N ALA A 35 -12.07 -11.63 -8.01
CA ALA A 35 -11.17 -11.33 -9.12
C ALA A 35 -9.90 -10.60 -8.68
N MET A 36 -10.01 -9.58 -7.82
CA MET A 36 -8.84 -8.85 -7.33
C MET A 36 -7.91 -9.74 -6.48
N PRO A 37 -8.40 -10.51 -5.48
CA PRO A 37 -7.57 -11.49 -4.78
C PRO A 37 -6.88 -12.50 -5.71
N ALA A 38 -7.60 -13.01 -6.71
CA ALA A 38 -7.03 -13.96 -7.68
C ALA A 38 -5.90 -13.34 -8.53
N LEU A 39 -6.05 -12.07 -8.92
CA LEU A 39 -5.01 -11.32 -9.63
C LEU A 39 -3.77 -11.11 -8.76
N LEU A 40 -3.93 -10.60 -7.53
CA LEU A 40 -2.81 -10.39 -6.63
C LEU A 40 -2.10 -11.72 -6.31
N GLN A 41 -2.84 -12.80 -6.15
CA GLN A 41 -2.28 -14.14 -5.99
C GLN A 41 -1.47 -14.57 -7.22
N ALA A 42 -1.96 -14.36 -8.44
CA ALA A 42 -1.28 -14.80 -9.66
C ALA A 42 0.00 -14.00 -10.00
N TYR A 43 0.02 -12.70 -9.67
CA TYR A 43 1.08 -11.77 -10.09
C TYR A 43 2.05 -11.37 -8.98
N ILE A 44 1.60 -11.39 -7.71
CA ILE A 44 2.38 -10.89 -6.57
C ILE A 44 2.65 -12.03 -5.58
N PHE A 45 1.61 -12.58 -4.96
CA PHE A 45 1.76 -13.43 -3.77
C PHE A 45 2.14 -14.90 -4.08
N GLY A 46 1.65 -15.44 -5.20
CA GLY A 46 1.84 -16.83 -5.58
C GLY A 46 3.13 -17.10 -6.38
N LYS A 47 3.98 -16.09 -6.56
CA LYS A 47 5.23 -16.25 -7.31
C LYS A 47 6.31 -16.90 -6.45
N VAL A 48 6.99 -17.90 -7.01
CA VAL A 48 8.15 -18.57 -6.37
C VAL A 48 9.28 -17.57 -6.07
N ARG A 49 9.47 -16.59 -6.96
CA ARG A 49 10.35 -15.45 -6.74
C ARG A 49 9.49 -14.21 -6.67
N ALA A 50 9.73 -13.38 -5.65
CA ALA A 50 9.03 -12.12 -5.53
C ALA A 50 9.21 -11.29 -6.82
N PRO A 51 8.15 -10.61 -7.29
CA PRO A 51 8.25 -9.73 -8.45
C PRO A 51 9.30 -8.64 -8.20
N PRO A 52 10.07 -8.24 -9.23
CA PRO A 52 11.05 -7.17 -9.07
C PRO A 52 10.35 -5.84 -8.75
N PRO A 53 11.03 -4.88 -8.09
CA PRO A 53 10.42 -3.61 -7.68
C PRO A 53 9.73 -2.85 -8.82
N ALA A 54 10.32 -2.84 -10.02
CA ALA A 54 9.73 -2.18 -11.19
C ALA A 54 8.39 -2.79 -11.61
N SER A 55 8.22 -4.11 -11.47
CA SER A 55 6.94 -4.77 -11.74
C SER A 55 5.91 -4.45 -10.66
N LEU A 56 6.31 -4.46 -9.38
CA LEU A 56 5.43 -4.06 -8.28
C LEU A 56 4.92 -2.63 -8.44
N GLU A 57 5.81 -1.71 -8.80
CA GLU A 57 5.46 -0.32 -9.09
C GLU A 57 4.42 -0.22 -10.21
N TYR A 58 4.66 -0.91 -11.33
CA TYR A 58 3.71 -0.98 -12.43
C TYR A 58 2.35 -1.55 -12.01
N TYR A 59 2.33 -2.59 -11.18
CA TYR A 59 1.08 -3.17 -10.67
C TYR A 59 0.33 -2.18 -9.79
N CYS A 60 1.03 -1.48 -8.88
CA CYS A 60 0.43 -0.43 -8.05
C CYS A 60 -0.20 0.66 -8.90
N MET A 61 0.48 1.12 -9.96
CA MET A 61 -0.06 2.11 -10.89
C MET A 61 -1.33 1.62 -11.59
N CYS A 62 -1.36 0.36 -12.03
CA CYS A 62 -2.54 -0.21 -12.68
C CYS A 62 -3.74 -0.30 -11.73
N ILE A 63 -3.50 -0.65 -10.46
CA ILE A 63 -4.53 -0.72 -9.42
C ILE A 63 -4.99 0.69 -9.03
N ALA A 64 -4.07 1.66 -8.92
CA ALA A 64 -4.38 3.05 -8.60
C ALA A 64 -5.34 3.70 -9.62
N GLY A 65 -5.34 3.22 -10.87
CA GLY A 65 -6.31 3.63 -11.90
C GLY A 65 -7.70 2.99 -11.79
N GLN A 66 -7.96 2.14 -10.79
CA GLN A 66 -9.25 1.49 -10.58
C GLN A 66 -10.17 2.31 -9.66
N PRO A 67 -11.50 2.03 -9.65
CA PRO A 67 -12.43 2.65 -8.71
C PRO A 67 -12.01 2.44 -7.25
N ALA A 68 -12.40 3.37 -6.37
CA ALA A 68 -12.08 3.37 -4.94
C ALA A 68 -12.34 2.02 -4.24
N THR A 69 -13.47 1.37 -4.52
CA THR A 69 -13.82 0.07 -3.94
C THR A 69 -12.80 -1.02 -4.27
N ILE A 70 -12.29 -1.04 -5.50
CA ILE A 70 -11.29 -2.00 -5.97
C ILE A 70 -9.92 -1.71 -5.38
N ARG A 71 -9.56 -0.42 -5.27
CA ARG A 71 -8.33 0.01 -4.59
C ARG A 71 -8.32 -0.43 -3.13
N LEU A 72 -9.42 -0.22 -2.40
CA LEU A 72 -9.56 -0.66 -1.01
C LEU A 72 -9.48 -2.19 -0.85
N GLN A 73 -10.13 -2.95 -1.74
CA GLN A 73 -9.99 -4.40 -1.74
C GLN A 73 -8.54 -4.84 -1.94
N ALA A 74 -7.82 -4.21 -2.88
CA ALA A 74 -6.41 -4.49 -3.11
C ALA A 74 -5.55 -4.12 -1.90
N VAL A 75 -5.78 -2.96 -1.29
CA VAL A 75 -5.10 -2.51 -0.06
C VAL A 75 -5.26 -3.52 1.06
N ALA A 76 -6.49 -3.98 1.34
CA ALA A 76 -6.72 -4.97 2.39
C ALA A 76 -5.91 -6.26 2.16
N GLN A 77 -5.84 -6.74 0.91
CA GLN A 77 -5.03 -7.91 0.57
C GLN A 77 -3.53 -7.63 0.68
N LEU A 78 -3.06 -6.46 0.23
CA LEU A 78 -1.64 -6.07 0.34
C LEU A 78 -1.19 -6.00 1.80
N LEU A 79 -1.99 -5.38 2.68
CA LEU A 79 -1.72 -5.29 4.12
C LEU A 79 -1.69 -6.68 4.77
N GLN A 80 -2.64 -7.56 4.46
CA GLN A 80 -2.67 -8.95 4.94
C GLN A 80 -1.43 -9.75 4.55
N HIS A 81 -0.81 -9.42 3.41
CA HIS A 81 0.39 -10.08 2.92
C HIS A 81 1.69 -9.29 3.22
N SER A 82 1.64 -8.28 4.08
CA SER A 82 2.78 -7.45 4.49
C SER A 82 3.44 -6.62 3.37
N PHE A 83 2.63 -6.16 2.41
CA PHE A 83 3.01 -5.21 1.34
C PHE A 83 2.54 -3.79 1.70
N TYR A 84 3.13 -3.23 2.76
CA TYR A 84 2.73 -1.96 3.36
C TYR A 84 2.92 -0.76 2.41
N PHE A 85 4.05 -0.71 1.71
CA PHE A 85 4.34 0.43 0.84
C PHE A 85 3.52 0.39 -0.45
N CYS A 86 3.31 -0.80 -1.04
CA CYS A 86 2.37 -0.97 -2.15
C CYS A 86 0.95 -0.54 -1.77
N ALA A 87 0.49 -0.86 -0.55
CA ALA A 87 -0.82 -0.42 -0.06
C ALA A 87 -0.93 1.12 -0.08
N ILE A 88 0.08 1.83 0.45
CA ILE A 88 0.16 3.30 0.38
C ILE A 88 0.16 3.79 -1.08
N LYS A 89 1.02 3.23 -1.95
CA LYS A 89 1.13 3.65 -3.36
C LYS A 89 -0.18 3.50 -4.13
N VAL A 90 -0.98 2.47 -3.85
CA VAL A 90 -2.26 2.23 -4.54
C VAL A 90 -3.27 3.35 -4.29
N VAL A 91 -3.27 3.94 -3.10
CA VAL A 91 -4.25 4.97 -2.69
C VAL A 91 -3.67 6.38 -2.60
N HIS A 92 -2.37 6.57 -2.82
CA HIS A 92 -1.69 7.86 -2.68
C HIS A 92 -2.34 9.03 -3.46
N GLY A 93 -3.05 8.75 -4.55
CA GLY A 93 -3.76 9.79 -5.31
C GLY A 93 -5.13 10.20 -4.74
N ASP A 94 -5.52 9.70 -3.57
CA ASP A 94 -6.82 9.92 -2.94
C ASP A 94 -6.65 10.07 -1.43
N ASN A 95 -6.73 11.30 -0.94
CA ASN A 95 -6.40 11.64 0.44
C ASN A 95 -7.30 10.94 1.47
N GLU A 96 -8.58 10.72 1.15
CA GLU A 96 -9.50 10.03 2.07
C GLU A 96 -9.14 8.55 2.20
N LEU A 97 -8.87 7.88 1.08
CA LEU A 97 -8.45 6.48 1.09
C LEU A 97 -7.06 6.30 1.70
N LEU A 98 -6.15 7.26 1.45
CA LEU A 98 -4.82 7.27 2.03
C LEU A 98 -4.89 7.42 3.55
N ALA A 99 -5.68 8.37 4.07
CA ALA A 99 -5.88 8.54 5.51
C ALA A 99 -6.38 7.25 6.18
N ALA A 100 -7.42 6.61 5.63
CA ALA A 100 -7.95 5.35 6.14
C ALA A 100 -6.92 4.21 6.09
N THR A 101 -6.11 4.16 5.02
CA THR A 101 -5.06 3.14 4.86
C THR A 101 -3.92 3.34 5.86
N LEU A 102 -3.54 4.59 6.14
CA LEU A 102 -2.52 4.92 7.13
C LEU A 102 -2.99 4.62 8.55
N GLU A 103 -4.27 4.86 8.87
CA GLU A 103 -4.86 4.48 10.16
C GLU A 103 -4.84 2.96 10.37
N GLU A 104 -5.24 2.18 9.36
CA GLU A 104 -5.17 0.71 9.43
C GLU A 104 -3.72 0.23 9.57
N LEU A 105 -2.78 0.81 8.79
CA LEU A 105 -1.37 0.47 8.88
C LEU A 105 -0.79 0.80 10.26
N ARG A 106 -1.17 1.94 10.85
CA ARG A 106 -0.82 2.29 12.23
C ARG A 106 -1.32 1.23 13.20
N SER A 107 -2.58 0.85 13.09
CA SER A 107 -3.19 -0.19 13.93
C SER A 107 -2.46 -1.53 13.79
N LEU A 108 -2.03 -1.92 12.59
CA LEU A 108 -1.24 -3.13 12.35
C LEU A 108 0.16 -3.05 12.98
N VAL A 109 0.83 -1.91 12.82
CA VAL A 109 2.16 -1.69 13.40
C VAL A 109 2.07 -1.62 14.93
N ASP A 110 1.01 -1.05 15.50
CA ASP A 110 0.81 -0.92 16.95
C ASP A 110 0.29 -2.23 17.58
N SER A 111 -0.62 -2.97 16.93
CA SER A 111 -1.16 -4.25 17.44
C SER A 111 -0.13 -5.39 17.44
N ALA A 112 0.86 -5.33 16.54
CA ALA A 112 2.03 -6.19 16.61
C ALA A 112 2.95 -5.83 17.81
N ALA A 113 2.71 -4.72 18.51
CA ALA A 113 3.41 -4.37 19.75
C ALA A 113 2.83 -5.25 20.85
N VAL A 114 3.32 -6.48 20.91
CA VAL A 114 3.25 -7.28 22.13
C VAL A 114 3.78 -6.39 23.26
N ALA A 115 3.19 -6.51 24.46
CA ALA A 115 3.61 -5.79 25.67
C ALA A 115 5.14 -5.63 25.71
N GLU A 116 5.64 -4.43 26.05
CA GLU A 116 6.96 -3.83 25.77
C GLU A 116 8.23 -4.72 25.83
N ASP A 117 8.13 -5.95 26.36
CA ASP A 117 9.22 -6.90 26.60
C ASP A 117 9.23 -8.16 25.71
N ASP A 118 8.22 -8.45 24.88
CA ASP A 118 8.21 -9.69 24.06
C ASP A 118 8.52 -9.45 22.57
N TRP A 119 9.71 -8.90 22.34
CA TRP A 119 10.24 -8.66 20.99
C TRP A 119 10.57 -9.94 20.23
N GLU A 120 10.71 -11.08 20.93
CA GLU A 120 10.93 -12.37 20.28
C GLU A 120 9.65 -12.86 19.61
N VAL A 121 8.51 -12.80 20.30
CA VAL A 121 7.21 -13.13 19.70
C VAL A 121 6.84 -12.12 18.61
N ALA A 122 7.07 -10.83 18.84
CA ALA A 122 6.85 -9.81 17.81
C ALA A 122 7.68 -10.07 16.55
N ALA A 123 8.95 -10.48 16.68
CA ALA A 123 9.80 -10.82 15.54
C ALA A 123 9.38 -12.10 14.82
N ALA A 124 8.71 -13.03 15.52
CA ALA A 124 8.21 -14.26 14.91
C ALA A 124 6.99 -14.02 14.02
N THR A 125 6.16 -13.02 14.33
CA THR A 125 4.94 -12.70 13.58
C THR A 125 5.12 -11.53 12.62
N TRP A 126 6.06 -10.63 12.90
CA TRP A 126 6.36 -9.50 12.04
C TRP A 126 6.97 -9.94 10.71
N ARG A 127 6.43 -9.37 9.64
CA ARG A 127 6.95 -9.55 8.30
C ARG A 127 6.76 -8.27 7.52
N TRP A 128 7.78 -7.87 6.78
CA TRP A 128 7.67 -6.92 5.68
C TRP A 128 8.15 -7.63 4.42
N ALA A 129 7.29 -7.75 3.42
CA ALA A 129 7.60 -8.44 2.17
C ALA A 129 8.87 -7.85 1.53
N ASP A 130 9.85 -8.70 1.19
CA ASP A 130 11.17 -8.24 0.77
C ASP A 130 11.14 -7.31 -0.45
N ALA A 131 10.31 -7.65 -1.44
CA ALA A 131 10.17 -6.86 -2.66
C ALA A 131 9.44 -5.53 -2.44
N ASP A 132 8.49 -5.48 -1.49
CA ASP A 132 7.82 -4.24 -1.09
C ASP A 132 8.79 -3.30 -0.39
N ARG A 133 9.58 -3.84 0.54
CA ARG A 133 10.64 -3.11 1.23
C ARG A 133 11.71 -2.60 0.29
N GLU A 134 12.13 -3.41 -0.69
CA GLU A 134 13.10 -3.00 -1.70
C GLU A 134 12.56 -1.85 -2.56
N LEU A 135 11.28 -1.93 -2.95
CA LEU A 135 10.61 -0.83 -3.65
C LEU A 135 10.59 0.46 -2.81
N PHE A 136 10.26 0.36 -1.52
CA PHE A 136 10.27 1.49 -0.59
C PHE A 136 11.65 2.14 -0.49
N VAL A 137 12.68 1.34 -0.21
CA VAL A 137 14.07 1.82 -0.09
C VAL A 137 14.53 2.49 -1.38
N ARG A 138 14.21 1.91 -2.54
CA ARG A 138 14.56 2.48 -3.84
C ARG A 138 13.88 3.82 -4.10
N GLN A 139 12.59 3.95 -3.73
CA GLN A 139 11.84 5.19 -3.92
C GLN A 139 12.41 6.33 -3.07
N PHE A 140 12.87 6.01 -1.87
CA PHE A 140 13.30 6.99 -0.87
C PHE A 140 14.81 6.97 -0.62
N SER A 141 15.61 6.48 -1.58
CA SER A 141 17.05 6.27 -1.40
C SER A 141 17.83 7.54 -1.07
N GLU A 142 17.29 8.70 -1.45
CA GLU A 142 17.89 10.01 -1.19
C GLU A 142 17.70 10.48 0.26
N LEU A 143 16.78 9.87 1.02
CA LEU A 143 16.54 10.25 2.40
C LEU A 143 17.62 9.65 3.33
N PRO A 144 18.27 10.48 4.18
CA PRO A 144 19.31 9.98 5.09
C PRO A 144 18.84 8.89 6.04
N VAL A 145 17.58 8.95 6.49
CA VAL A 145 16.97 7.93 7.35
C VAL A 145 16.92 6.55 6.68
N ILE A 146 16.73 6.50 5.36
CA ILE A 146 16.70 5.26 4.58
C ILE A 146 18.10 4.67 4.44
N SER A 147 19.07 5.51 4.11
CA SER A 147 20.49 5.11 4.08
C SER A 147 20.95 4.55 5.43
N HIS A 148 20.56 5.19 6.54
CA HIS A 148 20.86 4.72 7.89
C HIS A 148 20.16 3.38 8.19
N PHE A 149 18.87 3.26 7.87
CA PHE A 149 18.13 2.01 8.02
C PHE A 149 18.75 0.85 7.25
N GLU A 150 19.19 1.08 6.00
CA GLU A 150 19.86 0.06 5.20
C GLU A 150 21.18 -0.40 5.82
N ALA A 151 21.96 0.52 6.38
CA ALA A 151 23.20 0.20 7.08
C ALA A 151 22.92 -0.67 8.31
N VAL A 152 21.99 -0.24 9.18
CA VAL A 152 21.56 -0.99 10.37
C VAL A 152 21.05 -2.38 9.97
N ARG A 153 20.18 -2.47 8.96
CA ARG A 153 19.65 -3.75 8.48
C ARG A 153 20.75 -4.68 7.96
N ARG A 154 21.78 -4.16 7.30
CA ARG A 154 22.93 -4.95 6.81
C ARG A 154 23.73 -5.53 7.98
N GLU A 155 24.00 -4.72 9.00
CA GLU A 155 24.68 -5.14 10.23
C GLU A 155 23.89 -6.19 10.99
N LEU A 156 22.59 -5.95 11.21
CA LEU A 156 21.68 -6.87 11.88
C LEU A 156 21.58 -8.22 11.14
N ARG A 157 21.49 -8.21 9.80
CA ARG A 157 21.48 -9.45 9.00
C ARG A 157 22.77 -10.25 9.12
N ALA A 158 23.93 -9.58 9.26
CA ALA A 158 25.20 -10.26 9.49
C ALA A 158 25.22 -11.02 10.82
N MET A 159 24.44 -10.58 11.81
CA MET A 159 24.31 -11.20 13.14
C MET A 159 23.28 -12.36 13.21
N ARG A 160 22.58 -12.66 12.11
CA ARG A 160 21.63 -13.80 11.95
C ARG A 160 20.56 -13.85 13.06
N SER A 161 20.39 -15.00 13.71
CA SER A 161 19.29 -15.30 14.64
C SER A 161 19.27 -14.40 15.89
N ARG A 162 20.41 -13.81 16.27
CA ARG A 162 20.51 -12.91 17.42
C ARG A 162 19.93 -11.51 17.17
N ALA A 163 19.56 -11.20 15.92
CA ALA A 163 19.16 -9.87 15.51
C ALA A 163 17.73 -9.78 14.96
N ALA A 164 16.94 -10.86 15.00
CA ALA A 164 15.57 -10.86 14.50
C ALA A 164 14.68 -9.83 15.22
N ALA A 165 14.76 -9.78 16.56
CA ALA A 165 14.09 -8.78 17.39
C ALA A 165 14.50 -7.35 17.05
N ALA A 166 15.80 -7.09 16.94
CA ALA A 166 16.32 -5.78 16.58
C ALA A 166 15.93 -5.35 15.15
N LEU A 167 15.89 -6.30 14.20
CA LEU A 167 15.48 -6.02 12.82
C LEU A 167 13.97 -5.71 12.75
N CYS A 168 13.16 -6.50 13.44
CA CYS A 168 11.71 -6.25 13.58
C CYS A 168 11.47 -4.85 14.15
N ARG A 169 12.17 -4.49 15.23
CA ARG A 169 12.09 -3.16 15.84
C ARG A 169 12.48 -2.05 14.86
N ALA A 170 13.62 -2.16 14.19
CA ALA A 170 14.08 -1.16 13.24
C ALA A 170 13.11 -0.98 12.05
N GLU A 171 12.56 -2.08 11.52
CA GLU A 171 11.55 -2.03 10.45
C GLU A 171 10.25 -1.36 10.90
N ARG A 172 9.80 -1.64 12.12
CA ARG A 172 8.59 -1.06 12.69
C ARG A 172 8.76 0.41 13.02
N GLU A 173 9.85 0.81 13.67
CA GLU A 173 10.16 2.21 13.95
C GLU A 173 10.19 3.04 12.65
N LEU A 174 10.75 2.49 11.57
CA LEU A 174 10.73 3.13 10.27
C LEU A 174 9.31 3.28 9.71
N LEU A 175 8.50 2.22 9.72
CA LEU A 175 7.13 2.28 9.23
C LEU A 175 6.24 3.20 10.08
N THR A 176 6.36 3.16 11.41
CA THR A 176 5.68 4.08 12.31
C THR A 176 6.01 5.52 11.94
N LYS A 177 7.29 5.83 11.71
CA LYS A 177 7.68 7.17 11.28
C LYS A 177 7.05 7.56 9.95
N VAL A 178 7.12 6.68 8.94
CA VAL A 178 6.49 6.93 7.63
C VAL A 178 5.00 7.20 7.77
N VAL A 179 4.30 6.36 8.55
CA VAL A 179 2.86 6.52 8.77
C VAL A 179 2.55 7.86 9.43
N LEU A 180 3.28 8.24 10.48
CA LEU A 180 3.06 9.51 11.17
C LEU A 180 3.35 10.72 10.28
N ASP A 181 4.46 10.70 9.53
CA ASP A 181 4.84 11.79 8.64
C ASP A 181 3.80 11.95 7.50
N PHE A 182 3.35 10.84 6.90
CA PHE A 182 2.33 10.87 5.84
C PHE A 182 0.95 11.24 6.38
N SER A 183 0.56 10.78 7.57
CA SER A 183 -0.72 11.16 8.17
C SER A 183 -0.78 12.67 8.43
N ALA A 184 0.30 13.26 8.96
CA ALA A 184 0.37 14.71 9.16
C ALA A 184 0.23 15.47 7.84
N GLN A 185 0.94 15.02 6.79
CA GLN A 185 0.83 15.63 5.45
C GLN A 185 -0.59 15.53 4.89
N VAL A 186 -1.23 14.36 4.99
CA VAL A 186 -2.59 14.14 4.47
C VAL A 186 -3.62 14.99 5.22
N ASP A 187 -3.48 15.13 6.54
CA ASP A 187 -4.35 16.00 7.33
C ASP A 187 -4.24 17.47 6.89
N GLU A 188 -3.01 17.94 6.61
CA GLU A 188 -2.75 19.27 6.05
C GLU A 188 -3.40 19.43 4.66
N ASP A 189 -3.18 18.48 3.75
CA ASP A 189 -3.72 18.51 2.38
C ASP A 189 -5.27 18.48 2.37
N ILE A 190 -5.90 17.69 3.26
CA ILE A 190 -7.36 17.64 3.40
C ILE A 190 -7.89 18.97 3.94
N ALA A 191 -7.21 19.58 4.91
CA ALA A 191 -7.61 20.86 5.47
C ALA A 191 -7.53 21.98 4.42
N GLU A 192 -6.45 22.00 3.63
CA GLU A 192 -6.27 22.95 2.53
C GLU A 192 -7.38 22.80 1.48
N ALA A 193 -7.64 21.58 1.00
CA ALA A 193 -8.68 21.32 0.00
C ALA A 193 -10.09 21.71 0.49
N ARG A 194 -10.39 21.54 1.78
CA ARG A 194 -11.67 21.96 2.37
C ARG A 194 -11.79 23.49 2.41
N ALA A 195 -10.74 24.19 2.82
CA ALA A 195 -10.74 25.64 2.85
C ALA A 195 -10.91 26.26 1.45
N GLU A 196 -10.26 25.68 0.44
CA GLU A 196 -10.43 26.09 -0.96
C GLU A 196 -11.86 25.89 -1.47
N ALA A 197 -12.47 24.75 -1.15
CA ALA A 197 -13.85 24.45 -1.55
C ALA A 197 -14.86 25.43 -0.90
N GLU A 198 -14.70 25.73 0.39
CA GLU A 198 -15.54 26.70 1.10
C GLU A 198 -15.40 28.11 0.52
N ALA A 199 -14.17 28.54 0.21
CA ALA A 199 -13.92 29.83 -0.42
C ALA A 199 -14.53 29.93 -1.83
N ALA A 200 -14.49 28.85 -2.61
CA ALA A 200 -15.09 28.80 -3.94
C ALA A 200 -16.62 28.92 -3.89
N VAL A 201 -17.27 28.22 -2.95
CA VAL A 201 -18.73 28.33 -2.73
C VAL A 201 -19.11 29.75 -2.33
N ALA A 202 -18.38 30.36 -1.38
CA ALA A 202 -18.63 31.74 -0.94
C ALA A 202 -18.46 32.76 -2.09
N ALA A 203 -17.46 32.56 -2.97
CA ALA A 203 -17.24 33.41 -4.12
C ALA A 203 -18.36 33.27 -5.17
N GLU A 204 -18.88 32.06 -5.40
CA GLU A 204 -20.01 31.81 -6.29
C GLU A 204 -21.30 32.42 -5.77
N GLU A 205 -21.59 32.27 -4.47
CA GLU A 205 -22.74 32.89 -3.81
C GLU A 205 -22.69 34.42 -3.88
N ALA A 206 -21.51 35.02 -3.61
CA ALA A 206 -21.31 36.46 -3.74
C ALA A 206 -21.52 36.95 -5.17
N ARG A 207 -21.07 36.18 -6.17
CA ARG A 207 -21.28 36.49 -7.59
C ARG A 207 -22.76 36.39 -7.96
N ALA A 208 -23.46 35.36 -7.50
CA ALA A 208 -24.89 35.18 -7.75
C ALA A 208 -25.71 36.32 -7.13
N ALA A 209 -25.39 36.73 -5.90
CA ALA A 209 -26.02 37.87 -5.23
C ALA A 209 -25.79 39.18 -5.99
N ALA A 210 -24.58 39.40 -6.52
CA ALA A 210 -24.24 40.59 -7.30
C ALA A 210 -24.95 40.65 -8.67
N VAL A 211 -25.28 39.51 -9.28
CA VAL A 211 -26.05 39.44 -10.54
C VAL A 211 -27.56 39.63 -10.29
N ALA A 212 -28.04 39.29 -9.09
CA ALA A 212 -29.45 39.43 -8.72
C ALA A 212 -29.84 40.84 -8.22
N ALA A 213 -28.86 41.68 -7.89
CA ALA A 213 -29.02 43.06 -7.44
C ALA A 213 -28.97 44.06 -8.61
#